data_AF-A0A6P0MDH6-F1
#
_entry.id   AF-A0A6P0MDH6-F1
#
_cell.length_a   1.000
_cell.length_b   1.000
_cell.length_c   1.000
_cell.angle_alpha   90.00
_cell.angle_beta   90.00
_cell.angle_gamma   90.00
#
_symmetry.space_group_name_H-M   'P 1'
#
loop_
_entity.id
_entity.type
_entity.pdbx_description
1 polymer ?
#
loop_
_entity_poly.entity_id
_entity_poly.type
_entity_poly.pdbx_seq_one_letter_code
_entity_poly.pdbx_strand_id
1 'polypeptide(L)'
;KLLLGVRGYTTLFRSANLNPAALGNATSLGTVDFDSAKVESNSFGVETSLRLTPNIVLNGWAGYTDAELIGLGDAEIWNFAAGIAFPDLGKKGNLAGIFGGAAPTLRGLDLDDGNSNFDNDFAYQVSAFYKYKVNNNISVTPGVVWLLNPNQSSDNDDVVIGTLRTTFTF
;
A
#
# COMPACT_ATOMS: atom_id res chain seq x y z
N LYS A 1 27.76 1.50 -1.65
CA LYS A 1 27.72 1.89 -0.21
C LYS A 1 26.28 2.28 0.10
N LEU A 2 25.50 1.32 0.59
CA LEU A 2 24.07 1.45 0.87
C LEU A 2 23.91 2.31 2.12
N LEU A 3 23.55 3.59 1.96
CA LEU A 3 23.21 4.46 3.08
C LEU A 3 21.70 4.39 3.33
N LEU A 4 21.29 3.38 4.09
CA LEU A 4 20.03 3.39 4.81
C LEU A 4 20.16 4.41 5.95
N GLY A 5 19.58 5.59 5.74
CA GLY A 5 19.70 6.68 6.68
C GLY A 5 18.78 7.84 6.35
N VAL A 6 17.46 7.61 6.29
CA VAL A 6 16.48 8.69 6.42
C VAL A 6 15.49 8.28 7.50
N ARG A 7 15.78 8.75 8.72
CA ARG A 7 14.87 8.77 9.87
C ARG A 7 13.48 9.24 9.42
N GLY A 8 12.50 8.34 9.48
CA GLY A 8 11.08 8.70 9.57
C GLY A 8 10.16 8.28 8.42
N TYR A 9 10.56 7.40 7.49
CA TYR A 9 9.64 6.82 6.52
C TYR A 9 9.68 5.30 6.61
N THR A 10 8.83 4.76 7.48
CA THR A 10 8.52 3.33 7.51
C THR A 10 7.66 3.02 6.28
N THR A 11 8.29 2.83 5.12
CA THR A 11 7.67 2.15 3.97
C THR A 11 7.83 0.66 4.20
N LEU A 12 6.82 0.04 4.81
CA LEU A 12 6.77 -1.41 4.97
C LEU A 12 6.43 -2.02 3.63
N PHE A 13 7.42 -2.63 2.97
CA PHE A 13 7.13 -3.80 2.17
C PHE A 13 6.52 -4.83 3.10
N ARG A 14 5.24 -5.11 2.92
CA ARG A 14 4.58 -6.19 3.65
C ARG A 14 4.17 -7.22 2.61
N SER A 15 4.85 -8.36 2.62
CA SER A 15 4.40 -9.54 1.88
C SER A 15 2.94 -9.80 2.27
N ALA A 16 2.07 -9.88 1.27
CA ALA A 16 0.67 -10.17 1.49
C ALA A 16 0.58 -11.65 1.89
N ASN A 17 0.13 -11.92 3.11
CA ASN A 17 -0.26 -13.27 3.51
C ASN A 17 -1.75 -13.39 3.23
N LEU A 18 -2.16 -14.37 2.44
CA LEU A 18 -3.57 -14.66 2.23
C LEU A 18 -4.15 -15.34 3.46
N ASN A 19 -5.30 -14.84 3.88
CA ASN A 19 -6.16 -15.50 4.84
C ASN A 19 -7.36 -16.06 4.07
N PRO A 20 -7.60 -17.39 4.07
CA PRO A 20 -8.72 -18.01 3.36
C PRO A 20 -10.09 -17.42 3.72
N ALA A 21 -10.31 -17.10 5.01
CA ALA A 21 -11.54 -16.46 5.47
C ALA A 21 -11.72 -15.03 4.92
N ALA A 22 -10.63 -14.33 4.60
CA ALA A 22 -10.68 -13.02 3.96
C ALA A 22 -10.97 -13.13 2.46
N LEU A 23 -10.65 -14.26 1.83
CA LEU A 23 -10.94 -14.54 0.42
C LEU A 23 -12.44 -14.74 0.19
N GLY A 24 -13.11 -15.54 1.04
CA GLY A 24 -14.56 -15.74 0.96
C GLY A 24 -15.38 -14.44 1.13
N ASN A 25 -14.89 -13.52 1.96
CA ASN A 25 -15.49 -12.18 2.11
C ASN A 25 -15.22 -11.27 0.90
N ALA A 26 -14.11 -11.45 0.20
CA ALA A 26 -13.71 -10.59 -0.92
C ALA A 26 -14.34 -11.02 -2.26
N THR A 27 -14.68 -12.30 -2.45
CA THR A 27 -15.08 -12.84 -3.76
C THR A 27 -16.58 -13.06 -3.91
N SER A 28 -17.35 -13.04 -2.81
CA SER A 28 -18.80 -13.33 -2.79
C SER A 28 -19.21 -14.71 -3.36
N LEU A 29 -18.24 -15.61 -3.53
CA LEU A 29 -18.39 -16.95 -4.11
C LEU A 29 -18.97 -17.95 -3.08
N GLY A 30 -20.16 -17.68 -2.56
CA GLY A 30 -20.78 -18.38 -1.43
C GLY A 30 -21.04 -19.89 -1.56
N THR A 31 -20.64 -20.52 -2.66
CA THR A 31 -20.68 -21.98 -2.89
C THR A 31 -19.35 -22.67 -2.59
N VAL A 32 -18.26 -21.92 -2.43
CA VAL A 32 -16.90 -22.45 -2.24
C VAL A 32 -16.51 -22.34 -0.75
N ASP A 33 -16.13 -23.46 -0.13
CA ASP A 33 -15.68 -23.48 1.27
C ASP A 33 -14.21 -23.05 1.38
N PHE A 34 -14.00 -21.75 1.56
CA PHE A 34 -12.66 -21.19 1.78
C PHE A 34 -12.16 -21.38 3.23
N ASP A 35 -13.02 -21.67 4.22
CA ASP A 35 -12.64 -21.67 5.64
C ASP A 35 -11.77 -22.88 6.02
N SER A 36 -11.86 -23.97 5.25
CA SER A 36 -11.07 -25.19 5.42
C SER A 36 -9.85 -25.29 4.49
N ALA A 37 -9.70 -24.32 3.57
CA ALA A 37 -8.63 -24.30 2.58
C ALA A 37 -7.26 -24.08 3.23
N LYS A 38 -6.31 -24.97 2.93
CA LYS A 38 -4.89 -24.71 3.23
C LYS A 38 -4.30 -23.86 2.12
N VAL A 39 -3.46 -22.89 2.49
CA VAL A 39 -2.86 -21.96 1.53
C VAL A 39 -1.34 -22.00 1.62
N GLU A 40 -0.71 -22.27 0.49
CA GLU A 40 0.71 -22.05 0.27
C GLU A 40 0.88 -20.81 -0.60
N SER A 41 1.91 -20.00 -0.37
CA SER A 41 2.08 -18.77 -1.15
C SER A 41 3.54 -18.41 -1.34
N ASN A 42 3.88 -17.96 -2.56
CA ASN A 42 5.16 -17.42 -2.94
C ASN A 42 5.01 -15.93 -3.26
N SER A 43 5.80 -15.08 -2.59
CA SER A 43 5.74 -13.63 -2.78
C SER A 43 7.03 -13.09 -3.39
N PHE A 44 6.86 -12.23 -4.39
CA PHE A 44 7.92 -11.55 -5.12
C PHE A 44 7.70 -10.05 -5.06
N GLY A 45 8.78 -9.26 -5.04
CA GLY A 45 8.67 -7.81 -4.99
C GLY A 45 9.89 -7.09 -5.51
N VAL A 46 9.66 -5.88 -6.00
CA VAL A 46 10.70 -4.96 -6.45
C VAL A 46 10.53 -3.62 -5.74
N GLU A 47 11.66 -3.02 -5.37
CA GLU A 47 11.74 -1.74 -4.69
C GLU A 47 12.68 -0.79 -5.40
N THR A 48 12.31 0.49 -5.44
CA THR A 48 13.17 1.54 -6.02
C THR A 48 13.15 2.79 -5.16
N SER A 49 14.33 3.39 -5.03
CA SER A 49 14.52 4.70 -4.41
C SER A 49 15.58 5.47 -5.20
N LEU A 50 15.15 6.53 -5.85
CA LEU A 50 15.95 7.33 -6.78
C LEU A 50 15.99 8.78 -6.33
N ARG A 51 17.17 9.26 -6.00
CA ARG A 51 17.40 10.70 -5.79
C ARG A 51 17.67 11.36 -7.14
N LEU A 52 16.65 11.98 -7.72
CA LEU A 52 16.74 12.67 -9.01
C LEU A 52 17.58 13.95 -8.91
N THR A 53 17.37 14.70 -7.83
CA THR A 53 18.15 15.90 -7.47
C THR A 53 18.34 15.94 -5.95
N PRO A 54 19.18 16.83 -5.39
CA PRO A 54 19.26 17.00 -3.94
C PRO A 54 17.90 17.28 -3.27
N ASN A 55 16.96 17.87 -4.02
CA ASN A 55 15.64 18.30 -3.55
C ASN A 55 14.47 17.46 -4.10
N ILE A 56 14.73 16.39 -4.85
CA ILE A 56 13.68 15.52 -5.40
C ILE A 56 14.10 14.06 -5.23
N VAL A 57 13.25 13.29 -4.54
CA VAL A 57 13.43 11.84 -4.35
C VAL A 57 12.17 11.14 -4.84
N LEU A 58 12.32 10.15 -5.70
CA LEU A 58 11.27 9.24 -6.15
C LEU A 58 11.45 7.90 -5.45
N ASN A 59 10.35 7.32 -4.96
CA ASN A 59 10.34 5.98 -4.38
C ASN A 59 9.18 5.20 -4.98
N GLY A 60 9.30 3.89 -5.05
CA GLY A 60 8.19 3.05 -5.47
C GLY A 60 8.45 1.58 -5.27
N TRP A 61 7.38 0.83 -5.38
CA TRP A 61 7.40 -0.61 -5.23
C TRP A 61 6.26 -1.28 -5.97
N ALA A 62 6.49 -2.54 -6.28
CA ALA A 62 5.46 -3.46 -6.72
C ALA A 62 5.72 -4.83 -6.10
N GLY A 63 4.66 -5.53 -5.75
CA GLY A 63 4.70 -6.87 -5.20
C GLY A 63 3.63 -7.74 -5.83
N TYR A 64 3.99 -8.98 -6.06
CA TYR A 64 3.15 -10.04 -6.58
C TYR A 64 3.19 -11.21 -5.61
N THR A 65 2.04 -11.76 -5.28
CA THR A 65 1.94 -12.99 -4.49
C THR A 65 1.13 -13.99 -5.28
N ASP A 66 1.76 -15.12 -5.54
CA ASP A 66 1.16 -16.32 -6.10
C ASP A 66 0.75 -17.22 -4.94
N ALA A 67 -0.47 -17.72 -4.92
CA ALA A 67 -0.95 -18.56 -3.83
C ALA A 67 -1.78 -19.72 -4.32
N GLU A 68 -1.42 -20.89 -3.80
CA GLU A 68 -2.09 -22.15 -4.07
C GLU A 68 -3.06 -22.44 -2.92
N LEU A 69 -4.35 -22.52 -3.26
CA LEU A 69 -5.42 -22.98 -2.39
C LEU A 69 -5.50 -24.51 -2.54
N ILE A 70 -4.84 -25.25 -1.64
CA ILE A 70 -4.66 -26.71 -1.77
C ILE A 70 -6.02 -27.40 -1.89
N GLY A 71 -6.29 -27.98 -3.07
CA GLY A 71 -7.52 -28.70 -3.40
C GLY A 71 -8.70 -27.82 -3.82
N LEU A 72 -8.46 -26.53 -4.11
CA LEU A 72 -9.47 -25.58 -4.57
C LEU A 72 -9.03 -24.77 -5.80
N GLY A 73 -7.74 -24.52 -5.99
CA GLY A 73 -7.20 -23.80 -7.15
C GLY A 73 -6.13 -22.77 -6.79
N ASP A 74 -6.00 -21.71 -7.59
CA ASP A 74 -4.92 -20.71 -7.49
C ASP A 74 -5.46 -19.28 -7.32
N ALA A 75 -4.70 -18.45 -6.64
CA ALA A 75 -5.01 -17.06 -6.34
C ALA A 75 -3.80 -16.14 -6.57
N GLU A 76 -4.04 -15.01 -7.22
CA GLU A 76 -3.02 -14.02 -7.52
C GLU A 76 -3.32 -12.71 -6.78
N ILE A 77 -2.31 -12.14 -6.12
CA ILE A 77 -2.41 -10.85 -5.43
C ILE A 77 -1.38 -9.87 -5.97
N TRP A 78 -1.82 -8.63 -6.20
CA TRP A 78 -0.92 -7.53 -6.53
C TRP A 78 -1.02 -6.40 -5.50
N ASN A 79 0.13 -5.77 -5.24
CA ASN A 79 0.21 -4.51 -4.52
C ASN A 79 1.30 -3.63 -5.14
N PHE A 80 1.12 -2.33 -5.07
CA PHE A 80 2.15 -1.40 -5.55
C PHE A 80 1.94 -0.03 -4.95
N ALA A 81 2.99 0.76 -4.91
CA ALA A 81 2.86 2.19 -4.69
C ALA A 81 4.03 2.95 -5.31
N ALA A 82 3.84 4.24 -5.49
CA ALA A 82 4.89 5.17 -5.84
C ALA A 82 4.73 6.46 -5.04
N GLY A 83 5.82 7.19 -4.88
CA GLY A 83 5.80 8.45 -4.17
C GLY A 83 6.97 9.34 -4.54
N ILE A 84 6.70 10.63 -4.50
CA ILE A 84 7.71 11.68 -4.70
C ILE A 84 7.81 12.50 -3.42
N ALA A 85 9.04 12.84 -3.05
CA ALA A 85 9.36 13.64 -1.89
C ALA A 85 10.25 14.82 -2.28
N PHE A 86 10.01 15.95 -1.63
CA PHE A 86 10.69 17.21 -1.86
C PHE A 86 11.40 17.70 -0.59
N PRO A 87 12.64 17.24 -0.35
CA PRO A 87 13.47 17.75 0.74
C PRO A 87 13.76 19.25 0.62
N ASP A 88 13.73 19.92 1.76
CA ASP A 88 14.02 21.34 1.93
C ASP A 88 13.07 22.27 1.14
N LEU A 89 11.85 21.81 0.83
CA LEU A 89 10.87 22.61 0.08
C LEU A 89 10.45 23.86 0.87
N GLY A 90 10.83 25.03 0.34
CA GLY A 90 10.56 26.36 0.89
C GLY A 90 11.48 26.79 2.04
N LYS A 91 11.94 25.86 2.88
CA LYS A 91 12.88 26.13 3.97
C LYS A 91 13.73 24.89 4.27
N LYS A 92 15.00 25.10 4.58
CA LYS A 92 15.91 24.03 5.02
C LYS A 92 15.34 23.28 6.24
N GLY A 93 15.26 21.96 6.14
CA GLY A 93 14.69 21.04 7.12
C GLY A 93 13.21 20.73 6.90
N ASN A 94 12.52 21.42 6.00
CA ASN A 94 11.15 21.09 5.60
C ASN A 94 11.14 19.90 4.64
N LEU A 95 9.99 19.25 4.51
CA LEU A 95 9.85 18.11 3.62
C LEU A 95 8.39 17.94 3.19
N ALA A 96 8.14 17.99 1.89
CA ALA A 96 6.84 17.62 1.33
C ALA A 96 6.91 16.21 0.74
N GLY A 97 5.79 15.52 0.69
CA GLY A 97 5.70 14.27 -0.05
C GLY A 97 4.29 13.96 -0.49
N ILE A 98 4.18 13.29 -1.63
CA ILE A 98 2.96 12.71 -2.15
C ILE A 98 3.27 11.26 -2.48
N PHE A 99 2.42 10.34 -2.06
CA PHE A 99 2.55 8.93 -2.39
C PHE A 99 1.17 8.32 -2.59
N GLY A 100 1.09 7.29 -3.41
CA GLY A 100 -0.14 6.57 -3.62
C GLY A 100 0.11 5.21 -4.24
N GLY A 101 -0.87 4.34 -4.13
CA GLY A 101 -0.74 2.96 -4.54
C GLY A 101 -2.00 2.17 -4.27
N ALA A 102 -1.92 0.88 -4.52
CA ALA A 102 -2.96 -0.07 -4.20
C ALA A 102 -2.50 -0.99 -3.07
N ALA A 103 -3.40 -1.21 -2.11
CA ALA A 103 -3.23 -2.26 -1.11
C ALA A 103 -3.24 -3.65 -1.79
N PRO A 104 -2.76 -4.71 -1.11
CA PRO A 104 -2.86 -6.08 -1.61
C PRO A 104 -4.28 -6.41 -2.06
N THR A 105 -4.44 -6.63 -3.35
CA THR A 105 -5.72 -6.85 -4.01
C THR A 105 -5.67 -8.20 -4.72
N LEU A 106 -6.69 -9.04 -4.53
CA LEU A 106 -6.87 -10.26 -5.31
C LEU A 106 -7.16 -9.87 -6.77
N ARG A 107 -6.40 -10.42 -7.71
CA ARG A 107 -6.43 -10.07 -9.14
C ARG A 107 -6.74 -11.25 -10.04
N GLY A 108 -6.40 -12.44 -9.58
CA GLY A 108 -6.73 -13.71 -10.21
C GLY A 108 -7.25 -14.68 -9.16
N LEU A 109 -8.26 -15.44 -9.55
CA LEU A 109 -8.76 -16.58 -8.82
C LEU A 109 -9.20 -17.60 -9.86
N ASP A 110 -8.51 -18.72 -9.93
CA ASP A 110 -8.87 -19.84 -10.78
C ASP A 110 -9.23 -21.01 -9.88
N LEU A 111 -10.50 -21.41 -9.88
CA LEU A 111 -11.00 -22.49 -9.03
C LEU A 111 -11.25 -23.74 -9.85
N ASP A 112 -11.00 -24.90 -9.24
CA ASP A 112 -11.17 -26.22 -9.89
C ASP A 112 -12.62 -26.49 -10.35
N ASP A 113 -13.61 -25.81 -9.76
CA ASP A 113 -15.02 -25.88 -10.14
C ASP A 113 -15.38 -24.97 -11.35
N GLY A 114 -14.40 -24.23 -11.87
CA GLY A 114 -14.52 -23.29 -12.98
C GLY A 114 -15.12 -21.94 -12.62
N ASN A 115 -15.33 -21.65 -11.33
CA ASN A 115 -15.93 -20.40 -10.88
C ASN A 115 -14.87 -19.34 -10.55
N SER A 116 -14.67 -18.38 -11.44
CA SER A 116 -13.69 -17.29 -11.30
C SER A 116 -14.33 -15.90 -11.28
N ASN A 117 -15.63 -15.80 -11.01
CA ASN A 117 -16.36 -14.54 -11.09
C ASN A 117 -16.29 -13.76 -9.78
N PHE A 118 -15.31 -12.85 -9.66
CA PHE A 118 -15.16 -11.95 -8.52
C PHE A 118 -14.70 -10.54 -8.95
N ASP A 119 -14.94 -9.54 -8.11
CA ASP A 119 -14.50 -8.16 -8.36
C ASP A 119 -13.00 -8.01 -8.09
N ASN A 120 -12.26 -7.52 -9.08
CA ASN A 120 -10.79 -7.47 -9.06
C ASN A 120 -10.24 -6.03 -9.10
N ASP A 121 -11.04 -5.07 -8.67
CA ASP A 121 -10.71 -3.64 -8.64
C ASP A 121 -9.67 -3.32 -7.57
N PHE A 122 -8.68 -2.51 -7.93
CA PHE A 122 -7.64 -2.07 -7.00
C PHE A 122 -8.20 -1.12 -5.94
N ALA A 123 -7.92 -1.43 -4.66
CA ALA A 123 -8.16 -0.50 -3.56
C ALA A 123 -7.07 0.57 -3.52
N TYR A 124 -7.33 1.73 -4.14
CA TYR A 124 -6.37 2.81 -4.23
C TYR A 124 -6.36 3.71 -2.99
N GLN A 125 -5.16 4.11 -2.60
CA GLN A 125 -4.94 5.13 -1.57
C GLN A 125 -3.93 6.15 -2.09
N VAL A 126 -4.23 7.43 -1.91
CA VAL A 126 -3.32 8.54 -2.16
C VAL A 126 -3.11 9.30 -0.85
N SER A 127 -1.93 9.84 -0.64
CA SER A 127 -1.58 10.55 0.58
C SER A 127 -0.58 11.66 0.28
N ALA A 128 -0.76 12.80 0.94
CA ALA A 128 0.13 13.94 0.83
C ALA A 128 0.44 14.49 2.23
N PHE A 129 1.65 15.02 2.43
CA PHE A 129 2.02 15.63 3.70
C PHE A 129 3.03 16.76 3.50
N TYR A 130 3.11 17.64 4.49
CA TYR A 130 4.12 18.69 4.55
C TYR A 130 4.67 18.83 5.97
N LYS A 131 5.93 18.45 6.18
CA LYS A 131 6.65 18.69 7.42
C LYS A 131 7.22 20.11 7.39
N TYR A 132 6.67 20.97 8.24
CA TYR A 132 7.20 22.28 8.53
C TYR A 132 8.09 22.24 9.79
N LYS A 133 9.37 22.54 9.62
CA LYS A 133 10.33 22.65 10.72
C LYS A 133 10.23 24.04 11.33
N VAL A 134 9.57 24.12 12.50
CA VAL A 134 9.43 25.37 13.26
C VAL A 134 10.82 25.79 13.76
N ASN A 135 11.50 24.90 14.50
CA ASN A 135 12.87 25.08 14.98
C ASN A 135 13.62 23.73 15.01
N ASN A 136 14.80 23.66 15.64
CA ASN A 136 15.59 22.42 15.68
C ASN A 136 14.98 21.30 16.53
N ASN A 137 14.04 21.64 17.42
CA ASN A 137 13.43 20.75 18.40
C ASN A 137 11.95 20.48 18.12
N ILE A 138 11.29 21.26 17.26
CA ILE A 138 9.85 21.20 17.02
C ILE A 138 9.58 21.19 15.50
N SER A 139 8.76 20.24 15.07
CA SER A 139 8.20 20.21 13.72
C SER A 139 6.72 19.87 13.73
N VAL A 140 5.98 20.41 12.77
CA VAL A 140 4.55 20.17 12.56
C VAL A 140 4.37 19.59 11.17
N THR A 141 3.62 18.51 11.05
CA THR A 141 3.37 17.78 9.81
C THR A 141 1.87 17.61 9.60
N PRO A 142 1.18 18.57 8.96
CA PRO A 142 -0.11 18.30 8.34
C PRO A 142 0.03 17.25 7.23
N GLY A 143 -1.02 16.45 7.07
CA GLY A 143 -1.15 15.52 5.96
C GLY A 143 -2.61 15.20 5.66
N VAL A 144 -2.85 14.67 4.47
CA VAL A 144 -4.15 14.22 4.00
C VAL A 144 -3.98 12.83 3.41
N VAL A 145 -4.91 11.94 3.73
CA VAL A 145 -5.06 10.63 3.11
C VAL A 145 -6.39 10.63 2.38
N TRP A 146 -6.39 10.19 1.13
CA TRP A 146 -7.58 10.00 0.30
C TRP A 146 -7.65 8.53 -0.08
N LEU A 147 -8.70 7.85 0.40
CA LEU A 147 -9.03 6.48 0.07
C LEU A 147 -10.09 6.53 -1.04
N LEU A 148 -9.74 5.99 -2.20
CA LEU A 148 -10.59 5.89 -3.37
C LEU A 148 -11.21 4.50 -3.37
N ASN A 149 -12.53 4.42 -3.58
CA ASN A 149 -13.27 3.15 -3.61
C ASN A 149 -13.01 2.29 -2.35
N PRO A 150 -13.33 2.80 -1.14
CA PRO A 150 -13.16 2.01 0.07
C PRO A 150 -13.96 0.70 -0.05
N ASN A 151 -13.35 -0.41 0.37
CA ASN A 151 -13.90 -1.77 0.22
C ASN A 151 -14.03 -2.27 -1.24
N GLN A 152 -13.18 -1.77 -2.16
CA GLN A 152 -13.11 -2.25 -3.55
C GLN A 152 -14.41 -2.11 -4.36
N SER A 153 -15.28 -1.17 -3.99
CA SER A 153 -16.47 -0.85 -4.77
C SER A 153 -16.42 0.62 -5.20
N SER A 154 -16.62 0.84 -6.51
CA SER A 154 -16.73 2.18 -7.09
C SER A 154 -18.06 2.88 -6.79
N ASP A 155 -19.02 2.16 -6.17
CA ASP A 155 -20.28 2.73 -5.68
C ASP A 155 -20.15 3.35 -4.28
N ASN A 156 -19.01 3.14 -3.61
CA ASN A 156 -18.76 3.71 -2.29
C ASN A 156 -18.14 5.11 -2.39
N ASP A 157 -18.66 6.04 -1.60
CA ASP A 157 -18.11 7.39 -1.49
C ASP A 157 -16.65 7.37 -1.01
N ASP A 158 -15.83 8.19 -1.66
CA ASP A 158 -14.45 8.43 -1.29
C ASP A 158 -14.31 8.93 0.17
N VAL A 159 -13.25 8.48 0.86
CA VAL A 159 -12.96 8.91 2.23
C VAL A 159 -11.72 9.77 2.27
N VAL A 160 -11.85 10.99 2.81
CA VAL A 160 -10.73 11.92 3.01
C VAL A 160 -10.46 12.11 4.50
N ILE A 161 -9.22 11.85 4.91
CA ILE A 161 -8.76 11.93 6.30
C ILE A 161 -7.68 13.00 6.42
N GLY A 162 -7.96 14.02 7.22
CA GLY A 162 -6.97 15.02 7.63
C GLY A 162 -6.16 14.54 8.83
N THR A 163 -4.85 14.78 8.82
CA THR A 163 -3.94 14.41 9.91
C THR A 163 -3.05 15.59 10.29
N LEU A 164 -2.69 15.68 11.57
CA LEU A 164 -1.75 16.66 12.08
C LEU A 164 -0.82 15.99 13.09
N ARG A 165 0.48 15.96 12.79
CA ARG A 165 1.51 15.40 13.69
C ARG A 165 2.46 16.49 14.15
N THR A 166 2.62 16.64 15.46
CA THR A 166 3.67 17.49 16.04
C THR A 166 4.76 16.60 16.65
N THR A 167 6.01 16.87 16.32
CA THR A 167 7.17 16.11 16.81
C THR A 167 8.09 17.02 17.61
N PHE A 168 8.42 16.59 18.83
CA PHE A 168 9.34 17.23 19.75
C PHE A 168 10.61 16.37 19.88
N THR A 169 11.77 16.98 19.76
CA THR A 169 13.09 16.34 19.92
C THR A 169 13.87 17.08 21.00
N PHE A 170 14.32 16.35 22.01
CA PHE A 170 15.08 16.85 23.16
C PHE A 170 16.48 16.23 23.22
#